data_AF-A0A7S2K9V8-F1
#
_entry.id   AF-A0A7S2K9V8-F1
#
_cell.length_a   1.000
_cell.length_b   1.000
_cell.length_c   1.000
_cell.angle_alpha   90.00
_cell.angle_beta   90.00
_cell.angle_gamma   90.00
#
_symmetry.space_group_name_H-M   'P 1'
#
loop_
_entity.id
_entity.type
_entity.pdbx_description
1 polymer ?
#
loop_
_entity_poly.entity_id
_entity_poly.type
_entity_poly.pdbx_seq_one_letter_code
_entity_poly.pdbx_strand_id
1 'polypeptide(L)'
;GDCPICCLPFSIDPQKSTLMGCCSKMVCEGCSYANLMREVEHTCPFCRQPIRTTDEEEFQFQKRVAANDPIAMLEMGKQHHNEGDYESAFEYWAKAAALGDASAHYLLSL
;
A
#
# COMPACT_ATOMS: atom_id res chain seq x y z
N GLY A 1 -9.23 7.56 -3.08
CA GLY A 1 -9.93 6.26 -2.95
C GLY A 1 -10.45 6.11 -1.54
N ASP A 2 -11.26 5.08 -1.30
CA ASP A 2 -11.90 4.84 0.01
C ASP A 2 -11.30 3.61 0.70
N CYS A 3 -11.34 3.61 2.03
CA CYS A 3 -10.93 2.47 2.82
C CYS A 3 -11.89 1.29 2.56
N PRO A 4 -11.39 0.09 2.23
CA PRO A 4 -12.25 -1.06 1.90
C PRO A 4 -12.96 -1.67 3.11
N ILE A 5 -12.67 -1.19 4.33
CA ILE A 5 -13.27 -1.68 5.58
C ILE A 5 -14.43 -0.78 6.02
N CYS A 6 -14.22 0.53 6.07
CA CYS A 6 -15.23 1.48 6.53
C CYS A 6 -15.89 2.31 5.42
N CYS A 7 -15.44 2.17 4.17
CA CYS A 7 -15.93 2.93 3.01
C CYS A 7 -15.81 4.45 3.18
N LEU A 8 -14.89 4.93 4.03
CA LEU A 8 -14.58 6.35 4.18
C LEU A 8 -13.41 6.75 3.27
N PRO A 9 -13.38 7.97 2.74
CA PRO A 9 -12.25 8.48 1.98
C PRO A 9 -10.95 8.41 2.77
N PHE A 10 -9.85 8.03 2.09
CA PHE A 10 -8.53 8.15 2.70
C PHE A 10 -8.20 9.62 3.00
N SER A 11 -7.46 9.82 4.09
CA SER A 11 -6.85 11.11 4.41
C SER A 11 -5.86 11.50 3.30
N ILE A 12 -5.72 12.81 3.08
CA ILE A 12 -4.68 13.36 2.20
C ILE A 12 -3.30 13.12 2.82
N ASP A 13 -3.23 13.13 4.15
CA ASP A 13 -2.02 12.76 4.89
C ASP A 13 -1.72 11.26 4.70
N PRO A 14 -0.61 10.89 4.03
CA PRO A 14 -0.28 9.50 3.73
C PRO A 14 0.00 8.67 4.98
N GLN A 15 0.38 9.30 6.10
CA GLN A 15 0.68 8.60 7.36
C GLN A 15 -0.57 7.99 8.01
N LYS A 16 -1.77 8.44 7.62
CA LYS A 16 -3.05 7.95 8.17
C LYS A 16 -3.62 6.75 7.44
N SER A 17 -2.78 6.07 6.65
CA SER A 17 -3.12 4.85 5.94
C SER A 17 -1.92 3.92 5.86
N THR A 18 -2.18 2.62 5.77
CA THR A 18 -1.13 1.60 5.72
C THR A 18 -1.43 0.58 4.62
N LEU A 19 -0.39 0.15 3.91
CA LEU A 19 -0.48 -0.89 2.90
C LEU A 19 -0.42 -2.27 3.56
N MET A 20 -1.42 -3.10 3.31
CA MET A 20 -1.41 -4.50 3.72
C MET A 20 -0.66 -5.35 2.68
N GLY A 21 0.59 -5.73 2.97
CA GLY A 21 1.43 -6.48 2.02
C GLY A 21 0.85 -7.83 1.57
N CYS A 22 0.03 -8.47 2.41
CA CYS A 22 -0.63 -9.74 2.09
C CYS A 22 -1.61 -9.66 0.89
N CYS A 23 -2.30 -8.52 0.71
CA CYS A 23 -3.36 -8.36 -0.29
C CYS A 23 -3.28 -7.06 -1.09
N SER A 24 -2.21 -6.29 -0.91
CA SER A 24 -1.99 -4.97 -1.52
C SER A 24 -3.18 -4.03 -1.35
N LYS A 25 -3.80 -4.02 -0.16
CA LYS A 25 -4.88 -3.08 0.15
C LYS A 25 -4.39 -1.99 1.08
N MET A 26 -4.66 -0.74 0.69
CA MET A 26 -4.57 0.38 1.60
C MET A 26 -5.72 0.30 2.61
N VAL A 27 -5.42 0.48 3.89
CA VAL A 27 -6.41 0.51 4.98
C VAL A 27 -6.14 1.76 5.81
N CYS A 28 -7.20 2.45 6.25
CA CYS A 28 -7.02 3.64 7.08
C CYS A 28 -6.53 3.23 8.47
N GLU A 29 -5.72 4.09 9.08
CA GLU A 29 -5.12 3.79 10.39
C GLU A 29 -6.18 3.51 11.45
N GLY A 30 -7.34 4.18 11.39
CA GLY A 30 -8.46 3.91 12.29
C GLY A 30 -8.98 2.47 12.21
N CYS A 31 -9.11 1.90 11.01
CA CYS A 31 -9.51 0.50 10.84
C CYS A 31 -8.39 -0.46 11.24
N SER A 32 -7.13 -0.11 10.95
CA SER A 32 -5.96 -0.89 11.39
C SER A 32 -5.90 -0.97 12.92
N TYR A 33 -6.02 0.17 13.59
CA TYR A 33 -6.03 0.28 15.05
C TYR A 33 -7.24 -0.45 15.66
N ALA A 34 -8.44 -0.29 15.10
CA ALA A 34 -9.61 -1.01 15.58
C ALA A 34 -9.45 -2.54 15.46
N ASN A 35 -8.74 -3.03 14.44
CA ASN A 35 -8.42 -4.44 14.30
C ASN A 35 -7.43 -4.91 15.38
N LEU A 36 -6.37 -4.13 15.59
CA LEU A 36 -5.36 -4.36 16.63
C LEU A 36 -5.99 -4.50 18.02
N MET A 37 -6.99 -3.68 18.33
CA MET A 37 -7.67 -3.69 19.63
C MET A 37 -8.65 -4.87 19.83
N ARG A 38 -9.10 -5.51 18.74
CA ARG A 38 -10.13 -6.56 18.79
C ARG A 38 -9.56 -7.97 18.80
N GLU A 39 -8.45 -8.20 18.10
CA GLU A 39 -7.93 -9.55 17.88
C GLU A 39 -6.74 -9.85 18.81
N VAL A 40 -6.75 -11.06 19.41
CA VAL A 40 -5.61 -11.59 20.18
C VAL A 40 -4.47 -11.99 19.24
N GLU A 41 -4.80 -12.37 18.01
CA GLU A 41 -3.85 -12.66 16.93
C GLU A 41 -3.95 -11.57 15.87
N HIS A 42 -2.84 -10.94 15.51
CA HIS A 42 -2.84 -9.85 14.54
C HIS A 42 -3.05 -10.40 13.12
N THR A 43 -4.23 -10.18 12.54
CA THR A 43 -4.50 -10.48 11.12
C THR A 43 -4.76 -9.22 10.29
N CYS A 44 -4.69 -9.35 8.96
CA CYS A 44 -5.07 -8.28 8.06
C CYS A 44 -6.58 -8.01 8.16
N PRO A 45 -7.03 -6.76 8.41
CA PRO A 45 -8.45 -6.45 8.55
C PRO A 45 -9.27 -6.70 7.29
N PHE A 46 -8.62 -6.81 6.12
CA PHE A 46 -9.29 -7.05 4.84
C PHE A 46 -9.36 -8.54 4.48
N CYS A 47 -8.20 -9.20 4.31
CA CYS A 47 -8.16 -10.59 3.85
C CYS A 47 -8.03 -11.63 4.98
N ARG A 48 -7.90 -11.19 6.25
CA ARG A 48 -7.77 -12.03 7.45
C ARG A 48 -6.56 -12.97 7.46
N GLN A 49 -5.60 -12.77 6.57
CA GLN A 49 -4.33 -13.49 6.67
C GLN A 49 -3.55 -12.98 7.88
N PRO A 50 -2.86 -13.85 8.64
CA PRO A 50 -2.02 -13.43 9.74
C PRO A 50 -0.97 -12.42 9.27
N ILE A 51 -0.73 -11.41 10.09
CA ILE A 51 0.38 -10.47 9.91
C ILE A 51 1.66 -11.29 10.09
N ARG A 52 2.52 -11.25 9.09
CA ARG A 52 3.72 -12.10 9.05
C ARG A 52 4.91 -11.34 9.64
N THR A 53 6.03 -12.02 9.82
CA THR A 53 7.29 -11.35 10.15
C THR A 53 7.68 -10.38 9.03
N THR A 54 8.47 -9.35 9.36
CA THR A 54 8.92 -8.32 8.42
C THR A 54 9.50 -8.92 7.13
N ASP A 55 10.32 -9.96 7.24
CA ASP A 55 10.97 -10.61 6.09
C ASP A 55 9.95 -11.31 5.17
N GLU A 56 8.93 -11.93 5.76
CA GLU A 56 7.86 -12.57 5.01
C GLU A 56 6.93 -11.53 4.36
N GLU A 57 6.68 -10.41 5.03
CA GLU A 57 5.91 -9.30 4.49
C GLU A 57 6.61 -8.65 3.30
N GLU A 58 7.92 -8.38 3.42
CA GLU A 58 8.74 -7.85 2.36
C GLU A 58 8.79 -8.81 1.16
N PHE A 59 8.95 -10.11 1.41
CA PHE A 59 8.89 -11.12 0.36
C PHE A 59 7.54 -11.14 -0.38
N GLN A 60 6.42 -11.02 0.34
CA GLN A 60 5.10 -10.94 -0.28
C GLN A 60 4.91 -9.64 -1.06
N PHE A 61 5.40 -8.51 -0.53
CA PHE A 61 5.39 -7.24 -1.23
C PHE A 61 6.15 -7.33 -2.56
N GLN A 62 7.36 -7.88 -2.55
CA GLN A 62 8.16 -8.07 -3.77
C GLN A 62 7.45 -8.97 -4.79
N LYS A 63 6.74 -10.02 -4.34
CA LYS A 63 5.88 -10.83 -5.23
C LYS A 63 4.76 -10.02 -5.87
N ARG A 64 4.15 -9.10 -5.14
CA ARG A 64 3.08 -8.22 -5.65
C ARG A 64 3.61 -7.22 -6.66
N VAL A 65 4.80 -6.66 -6.41
CA VAL A 65 5.51 -5.80 -7.37
C VAL A 65 5.81 -6.57 -8.65
N ALA A 66 6.35 -7.80 -8.54
CA ALA A 66 6.62 -8.66 -9.69
C ALA A 66 5.34 -9.06 -10.46
N ALA A 67 4.19 -9.10 -9.78
CA ALA A 67 2.88 -9.35 -10.38
C ALA A 67 2.22 -8.08 -10.98
N ASN A 68 2.91 -6.94 -11.01
CA ASN A 68 2.38 -5.64 -11.45
C ASN A 68 1.12 -5.22 -10.69
N ASP A 69 1.05 -5.46 -9.39
CA ASP A 69 -0.02 -4.91 -8.57
C ASP A 69 0.12 -3.37 -8.49
N PRO A 70 -0.89 -2.58 -8.91
CA PRO A 70 -0.74 -1.12 -9.05
C PRO A 70 -0.39 -0.41 -7.74
N ILE A 71 -0.93 -0.91 -6.62
CA ILE A 71 -0.71 -0.31 -5.31
C ILE A 71 0.70 -0.66 -4.81
N ALA A 72 1.15 -1.91 -5.01
CA ALA A 72 2.51 -2.29 -4.67
C ALA A 72 3.56 -1.51 -5.49
N MET A 73 3.29 -1.27 -6.77
CA MET A 73 4.15 -0.45 -7.63
C MET A 73 4.17 1.02 -7.18
N LEU A 74 3.02 1.59 -6.80
CA LEU A 74 2.95 2.94 -6.24
C LEU A 74 3.86 3.10 -5.01
N GLU A 75 3.78 2.17 -4.06
CA GLU A 75 4.60 2.20 -2.84
C GLU A 75 6.08 1.98 -3.14
N MET A 76 6.43 1.08 -4.07
CA MET A 76 7.81 0.90 -4.53
C MET A 76 8.39 2.21 -5.09
N GLY A 77 7.61 2.94 -5.89
CA GLY A 77 8.04 4.24 -6.40
C GLY A 77 8.25 5.28 -5.29
N LYS A 78 7.40 5.29 -4.24
CA LYS A 78 7.60 6.17 -3.07
C LYS A 78 8.87 5.82 -2.30
N GLN A 79 9.20 4.53 -2.17
CA GLN A 79 10.43 4.09 -1.54
C GLN A 79 11.66 4.63 -2.31
N HIS A 80 11.74 4.39 -3.62
CA HIS A 80 12.81 4.92 -4.46
C HIS A 80 12.92 6.46 -4.39
N HIS A 81 11.78 7.17 -4.39
CA HIS A 81 11.76 8.62 -4.24
C HIS A 81 12.38 9.07 -2.92
N ASN A 82 12.04 8.41 -1.80
CA ASN A 82 12.61 8.73 -0.48
C ASN A 82 14.12 8.44 -0.39
N GLU A 83 14.59 7.46 -1.16
CA GLU A 83 16.01 7.12 -1.30
C GLU A 83 16.76 8.09 -2.25
N GLY A 84 16.03 8.99 -2.92
CA GLY A 84 16.59 9.94 -3.90
C GLY A 84 16.78 9.37 -5.30
N ASP A 85 16.32 8.13 -5.54
CA ASP A 85 16.30 7.47 -6.85
C ASP A 85 15.03 7.85 -7.61
N TYR A 86 15.00 9.08 -8.12
CA TYR A 86 13.84 9.62 -8.82
C TYR A 86 13.54 8.89 -10.12
N GLU A 87 14.55 8.42 -10.85
CA GLU A 87 14.35 7.72 -12.13
C GLU A 87 13.51 6.46 -11.92
N SER A 88 13.93 5.59 -10.99
CA SER A 88 13.17 4.39 -10.63
C SER A 88 11.79 4.74 -10.07
N ALA A 89 11.69 5.80 -9.25
CA ALA A 89 10.41 6.24 -8.71
C ALA A 89 9.38 6.56 -9.81
N PHE A 90 9.78 7.37 -10.79
CA PHE A 90 8.93 7.74 -11.92
C PHE A 90 8.57 6.53 -12.79
N GLU A 91 9.49 5.58 -12.99
CA GLU A 91 9.17 4.35 -13.72
C GLU A 91 8.06 3.53 -13.05
N TYR A 92 8.16 3.33 -11.73
CA TYR A 92 7.16 2.58 -10.99
C TYR A 92 5.82 3.30 -10.95
N TRP A 93 5.81 4.62 -10.75
CA TRP A 93 4.58 5.41 -10.83
C TRP A 93 3.96 5.41 -12.23
N ALA A 94 4.75 5.47 -13.29
CA ALA A 94 4.26 5.37 -14.66
C ALA A 94 3.56 4.03 -14.92
N LYS A 95 4.15 2.93 -14.44
CA LYS A 95 3.55 1.59 -14.56
C LYS A 95 2.25 1.49 -13.74
N ALA A 96 2.23 1.98 -12.49
CA ALA A 96 1.04 1.99 -11.66
C ALA A 96 -0.10 2.84 -12.26
N ALA A 97 0.23 4.02 -12.80
CA ALA A 97 -0.70 4.90 -13.48
C ALA A 97 -1.27 4.25 -14.77
N ALA A 98 -0.43 3.57 -15.55
CA ALA A 98 -0.88 2.82 -16.72
C ALA A 98 -1.88 1.70 -16.39
N LEU A 99 -1.87 1.21 -15.14
CA LEU A 99 -2.84 0.24 -14.62
C LEU A 99 -4.05 0.90 -13.94
N GLY A 100 -4.16 2.22 -14.00
CA GLY A 100 -5.31 2.99 -13.52
C GLY A 100 -5.21 3.50 -12.08
N ASP A 101 -4.04 3.44 -11.44
CA ASP A 101 -3.88 4.00 -10.09
C ASP A 101 -3.89 5.54 -10.12
N ALA A 102 -4.94 6.13 -9.56
CA ALA A 102 -5.13 7.58 -9.55
C ALA A 102 -4.08 8.33 -8.70
N SER A 103 -3.53 7.68 -7.66
CA SER A 103 -2.50 8.31 -6.81
C SER A 103 -1.18 8.40 -7.57
N ALA A 104 -0.84 7.37 -8.35
CA ALA A 104 0.32 7.36 -9.23
C ALA A 104 0.21 8.45 -10.31
N HIS A 105 -0.98 8.64 -10.90
CA HIS A 105 -1.22 9.76 -11.83
C HIS A 105 -0.95 11.13 -11.20
N TYR A 106 -1.36 11.33 -9.95
CA TYR A 106 -1.09 12.57 -9.23
C TYR A 106 0.42 12.76 -8.97
N LEU A 107 1.12 11.72 -8.52
CA LEU A 107 2.57 11.81 -8.23
C LEU A 107 3.40 12.11 -9.48
N LEU A 108 3.01 11.60 -10.66
CA LEU A 108 3.68 11.92 -11.93
C LEU A 108 3.48 13.38 -12.37
N SER A 109 2.53 14.10 -11.78
CA SER A 109 2.25 15.50 -12.12
C SER A 109 3.00 16.51 -11.23
N LEU A 110 3.71 16.03 -10.21
CA LEU A 110 4.55 16.82 -9.30
C LEU A 110 6.00 16.88 -9.81
#